data_AF-E3RUZ5-F1
#
_entry.id   AF-E3RUZ5-F1
#
_cell.length_a   1.000
_cell.length_b   1.000
_cell.length_c   1.000
_cell.angle_alpha   90.00
_cell.angle_beta   90.00
_cell.angle_gamma   90.00
#
_symmetry.space_group_name_H-M   'P 1'
#
loop_
_entity.id
_entity.type
_entity.pdbx_description
1 polymer ?
#
loop_
_entity_poly.entity_id
_entity_poly.type
_entity_poly.pdbx_seq_one_letter_code
_entity_poly.pdbx_strand_id
1 'polypeptide(L)'
;MRWYSISQELGWGILTLIPHDEIPNRWIERTLRVGQLDVWMKLLNKERQDICVASKALESWLGPEGIAGGPISEKKTLSIEAEAPATIYEVEEIQD
;
A
#
# COMPACT_ATOMS: atom_id res chain seq x y z
N MET A 1 15.46 -4.85 10.91
CA MET A 1 14.83 -5.72 9.90
C MET A 1 14.29 -4.86 8.77
N ARG A 2 14.67 -5.08 7.51
CA ARG A 2 14.25 -4.21 6.38
C ARG A 2 12.75 -4.28 6.09
N TRP A 3 12.17 -5.47 6.18
CA TRP A 3 10.73 -5.68 6.06
C TRP A 3 9.92 -4.94 7.12
N TYR A 4 10.45 -4.84 8.33
CA TYR A 4 9.83 -4.04 9.39
C TYR A 4 9.83 -2.55 9.04
N SER A 5 10.93 -2.01 8.50
CA SER A 5 10.97 -0.61 8.05
C SER A 5 9.98 -0.35 6.90
N ILE A 6 9.87 -1.30 5.96
CA ILE A 6 8.89 -1.25 4.87
C ILE A 6 7.47 -1.21 5.42
N SER A 7 7.12 -2.09 6.36
CA SER A 7 5.77 -2.12 6.92
C SER A 7 5.46 -0.88 7.76
N GLN A 8 6.43 -0.26 8.44
CA GLN A 8 6.22 1.01 9.12
C GLN A 8 5.88 2.15 8.15
N GLU A 9 6.59 2.24 7.02
CA GLU A 9 6.40 3.34 6.07
C GLU A 9 5.16 3.13 5.18
N LEU A 10 4.96 1.91 4.70
CA LEU A 10 4.01 1.56 3.64
C LEU A 10 2.80 0.76 4.14
N GLY A 11 2.78 0.38 5.41
CA GLY A 11 1.78 -0.50 6.03
C GLY A 11 2.07 -1.98 5.81
N TRP A 12 1.61 -2.85 6.71
CA TRP A 12 1.80 -4.30 6.61
C TRP A 12 1.10 -4.92 5.40
N GLY A 13 0.02 -4.31 4.92
CA GLY A 13 -0.71 -4.75 3.73
C GLY A 13 0.15 -4.75 2.45
N ILE A 14 1.24 -3.96 2.41
CA ILE A 14 2.11 -3.89 1.24
C ILE A 14 2.77 -5.23 0.93
N LEU A 15 2.96 -6.07 1.94
CA LEU A 15 3.60 -7.37 1.78
C LEU A 15 2.76 -8.35 0.97
N THR A 16 1.43 -8.16 0.91
CA THR A 16 0.55 -8.97 0.07
C THR A 16 0.48 -8.45 -1.37
N LEU A 17 0.98 -7.23 -1.60
CA LEU A 17 0.92 -6.53 -2.89
C LEU A 17 2.27 -6.53 -3.62
N ILE A 18 3.35 -6.98 -2.97
CA ILE A 18 4.66 -7.15 -3.60
C ILE A 18 4.71 -8.55 -4.23
N PRO A 19 4.64 -8.67 -5.58
CA PRO A 19 4.79 -9.94 -6.26
C PRO A 19 6.19 -10.52 -6.00
N HIS A 20 6.24 -11.67 -5.31
CA HIS A 20 7.49 -12.32 -4.90
C HIS A 20 8.31 -12.87 -6.09
N ASP A 21 7.64 -13.06 -7.23
CA ASP A 21 8.20 -13.48 -8.50
C ASP A 21 8.90 -12.33 -9.25
N GLU A 22 8.39 -11.10 -9.14
CA GLU A 22 9.03 -9.91 -9.74
C GLU A 22 10.04 -9.27 -8.78
N ILE A 23 9.72 -9.22 -7.49
CA ILE A 23 10.55 -8.62 -6.44
C ILE A 23 10.92 -9.71 -5.42
N PRO A 24 12.03 -10.43 -5.65
CA PRO A 24 12.40 -11.54 -4.77
C PRO A 24 12.87 -10.99 -3.42
N ASN A 25 12.60 -11.73 -2.33
CA ASN A 25 12.97 -11.29 -0.98
C ASN A 25 14.45 -10.91 -0.84
N ARG A 26 15.34 -11.62 -1.56
CA ARG A 26 16.78 -11.32 -1.61
C ARG A 26 17.09 -9.91 -2.07
N TRP A 27 16.26 -9.33 -2.94
CA TRP A 27 16.47 -7.99 -3.48
C TRP A 27 16.31 -6.95 -2.38
N ILE A 28 15.23 -7.06 -1.61
CA ILE A 28 14.97 -6.20 -0.45
C ILE A 28 15.94 -6.46 0.68
N GLU A 29 16.27 -7.72 0.98
CA GLU A 29 17.09 -8.06 2.14
C GLU A 29 18.58 -7.83 1.94
N ARG A 30 19.10 -8.09 0.73
CA ARG A 30 20.54 -8.20 0.47
C ARG A 30 21.03 -7.32 -0.67
N THR A 31 20.24 -7.10 -1.72
CA THR A 31 20.68 -6.37 -2.92
C THR A 31 20.60 -4.86 -2.73
N LEU A 32 19.50 -4.34 -2.21
CA LEU A 32 19.36 -2.90 -1.98
C LEU A 32 20.34 -2.45 -0.89
N ARG A 33 20.99 -1.30 -1.05
CA ARG A 33 21.66 -0.62 0.07
C ARG A 33 20.62 0.13 0.91
N VAL A 34 20.96 0.47 2.15
CA VAL A 34 20.04 1.17 3.06
C VAL A 34 19.45 2.45 2.44
N GLY A 35 20.28 3.30 1.84
CA GLY A 35 19.80 4.50 1.15
C GLY A 35 18.97 4.22 -0.11
N GLN A 36 19.24 3.12 -0.82
CA GLN A 36 18.45 2.74 -1.99
C GLN A 36 17.07 2.21 -1.59
N LEU A 37 16.98 1.49 -0.46
CA LEU A 37 15.72 1.05 0.11
C LEU A 37 14.85 2.26 0.53
N ASP A 38 15.45 3.26 1.18
CA ASP A 38 14.76 4.50 1.54
C ASP A 38 14.21 5.25 0.32
N VAL A 39 15.03 5.41 -0.72
CA VAL A 39 14.59 6.01 -1.99
C VAL A 39 13.47 5.21 -2.63
N TRP A 40 13.56 3.87 -2.63
CA TRP A 40 12.51 3.00 -3.19
C TRP A 40 11.18 3.16 -2.45
N MET A 41 11.17 3.17 -1.11
CA MET A 41 9.94 3.39 -0.33
C MET A 41 9.33 4.77 -0.61
N LYS A 42 10.17 5.82 -0.69
CA LYS A 42 9.72 7.18 -1.02
C LYS A 42 9.14 7.27 -2.43
N LEU A 43 9.77 6.61 -3.41
CA LEU A 43 9.28 6.55 -4.78
C LEU A 43 7.92 5.85 -4.84
N LEU A 44 7.79 4.69 -4.19
CA LEU A 44 6.54 3.93 -4.19
C LEU A 44 5.39 4.73 -3.57
N ASN A 45 5.64 5.38 -2.43
CA ASN A 45 4.63 6.21 -1.78
C ASN A 45 4.23 7.43 -2.64
N LYS A 46 5.18 7.99 -3.39
CA LYS A 46 4.91 9.12 -4.30
C LYS A 46 4.13 8.70 -5.53
N GLU A 47 4.56 7.66 -6.22
CA GLU A 47 4.02 7.26 -7.52
C GLU A 47 2.75 6.39 -7.38
N ARG A 48 2.63 5.63 -6.28
CA ARG A 48 1.53 4.70 -6.02
C ARG A 48 0.95 4.90 -4.62
N GLN A 49 0.55 6.14 -4.36
CA GLN A 49 -0.06 6.52 -3.09
C GLN A 49 -1.35 5.71 -2.81
N ASP A 50 -2.11 5.38 -3.85
CA ASP A 50 -3.30 4.53 -3.83
C ASP A 50 -3.05 3.19 -3.10
N ILE A 51 -1.97 2.51 -3.48
CA ILE A 51 -1.56 1.23 -2.89
C ILE A 51 -1.19 1.43 -1.42
N CYS A 52 -0.45 2.49 -1.10
CA CYS A 52 0.01 2.76 0.26
C CYS A 52 -1.16 3.08 1.20
N VAL A 53 -2.16 3.83 0.72
CA VAL A 53 -3.40 4.09 1.46
C VAL A 53 -4.20 2.81 1.67
N ALA A 54 -4.38 1.99 0.62
CA ALA A 54 -5.10 0.73 0.72
C ALA A 54 -4.42 -0.26 1.69
N SER A 55 -3.09 -0.35 1.63
CA SER A 55 -2.27 -1.15 2.55
C SER A 55 -2.48 -0.75 4.02
N LYS A 56 -2.43 0.55 4.31
CA LYS A 56 -2.66 1.08 5.67
C LYS A 56 -4.11 0.93 6.12
N ALA A 57 -5.07 1.06 5.21
CA ALA A 57 -6.48 0.83 5.49
C ALA A 57 -6.75 -0.64 5.85
N LEU A 58 -6.13 -1.59 5.14
CA LEU A 58 -6.19 -3.02 5.45
C LEU A 58 -5.59 -3.31 6.83
N GLU A 59 -4.44 -2.72 7.15
CA GLU A 59 -3.81 -2.86 8.46
C GLU A 59 -4.72 -2.36 9.60
N SER A 60 -5.29 -1.16 9.44
CA SER A 60 -6.22 -0.58 10.41
C SER A 60 -7.46 -1.46 10.61
N TRP A 61 -7.99 -2.00 9.51
CA TRP A 61 -9.13 -2.90 9.54
C TRP A 61 -8.83 -4.22 10.26
N LEU A 62 -7.68 -4.85 9.97
CA LEU A 62 -7.22 -6.07 10.65
C LEU A 62 -7.07 -5.83 12.14
N GLY A 63 -6.47 -4.70 12.53
CA GLY A 63 -6.11 -4.42 13.91
C GLY A 63 -5.01 -5.37 14.43
N PRO A 64 -4.56 -5.19 15.68
CA PRO A 64 -3.40 -5.90 16.23
C PRO A 64 -3.60 -7.41 16.29
N GLU A 65 -4.81 -7.88 16.61
CA GLU A 65 -5.12 -9.32 16.66
C GLU A 65 -5.08 -9.96 15.28
N GLY A 66 -5.64 -9.31 14.26
CA GLY A 66 -5.60 -9.79 12.87
C GLY A 66 -4.18 -9.83 12.31
N ILE A 67 -3.36 -8.82 12.62
CA ILE A 67 -1.94 -8.79 12.23
C ILE A 67 -1.14 -9.91 12.90
N ALA A 68 -1.49 -10.28 14.14
CA ALA A 68 -0.88 -11.39 14.86
C ALA A 68 -1.33 -12.78 14.35
N GLY A 69 -2.15 -12.85 13.29
CA GLY A 69 -2.68 -14.09 12.74
C GLY A 69 -3.96 -14.60 13.44
N GLY A 70 -4.61 -13.74 14.22
CA GLY A 70 -5.89 -14.03 14.85
C GLY A 70 -7.05 -14.13 13.85
N PRO A 71 -8.23 -14.61 14.30
CA PRO A 71 -9.40 -14.75 13.45
C PRO A 71 -9.92 -13.39 12.97
N ILE A 72 -10.34 -13.32 11.70
CA ILE A 72 -10.93 -12.12 11.09
C ILE A 72 -12.43 -12.27 10.81
N SER A 73 -13.05 -13.38 11.26
CA SER A 73 -14.44 -13.73 10.96
C SER A 73 -15.48 -12.74 11.49
N GLU A 74 -15.15 -11.99 12.54
CA GLU A 74 -16.03 -10.98 13.14
C GLU A 74 -15.84 -9.59 12.51
N LYS A 75 -14.87 -9.43 11.61
CA LYS A 75 -14.60 -8.14 10.95
C LYS A 75 -15.58 -7.92 9.79
N LYS A 76 -16.15 -6.73 9.72
CA LYS A 76 -17.03 -6.31 8.61
C LYS A 76 -16.27 -6.37 7.28
N THR A 77 -16.86 -6.92 6.22
CA THR A 77 -16.23 -6.94 4.89
C THR A 77 -15.77 -5.54 4.46
N LEU A 78 -14.52 -5.43 4.01
CA LEU A 78 -14.00 -4.22 3.37
C LEU A 78 -14.67 -4.06 1.99
N SER A 79 -15.29 -2.90 1.77
CA SER A 79 -15.91 -2.50 0.51
C SER A 79 -15.34 -1.16 0.08
N ILE A 80 -15.11 -0.99 -1.23
CA ILE A 80 -14.77 0.30 -1.82
C ILE A 80 -16.08 0.97 -2.21
N GLU A 81 -16.37 2.13 -1.62
CA GLU A 81 -17.50 2.96 -2.04
C GLU A 81 -17.14 3.64 -3.37
N ALA A 82 -17.75 3.19 -4.46
CA ALA A 82 -17.50 3.73 -5.81
C ALA A 82 -18.08 5.15 -6.02
N GLU A 83 -18.83 5.68 -5.04
CA GLU A 83 -19.57 6.95 -5.12
C GLU A 83 -18.95 8.07 -4.27
N ALA A 84 -17.63 8.17 -4.20
CA ALA A 84 -17.04 9.45 -3.83
C ALA A 84 -17.45 10.46 -4.93
N PRO A 85 -18.05 11.62 -4.60
CA PRO A 85 -18.52 12.55 -5.61
C PRO A 85 -17.34 12.99 -6.48
N ALA A 86 -17.27 12.42 -7.69
CA ALA A 86 -16.39 12.91 -8.72
C ALA A 86 -16.81 14.36 -8.96
N THR A 87 -15.92 15.30 -8.66
CA THR A 87 -16.11 16.68 -9.10
C THR A 87 -15.98 16.65 -10.61
N ILE A 88 -17.12 16.57 -11.30
CA ILE A 88 -17.20 16.61 -12.76
C ILE A 88 -16.79 18.04 -13.14
N TYR A 89 -15.58 18.21 -13.66
CA TYR A 89 -15.22 19.43 -14.36
C TYR A 89 -15.76 19.29 -15.78
N GLU A 90 -16.81 20.03 -16.10
CA GLU A 90 -17.18 20.26 -17.49
C GLU A 90 -16.01 21.00 -18.16
N VAL A 91 -15.40 20.35 -19.16
CA VAL A 91 -14.40 20.98 -20.01
C VAL A 91 -15.17 21.70 -21.11
N GLU A 92 -15.24 23.03 -21.05
CA GLU A 92 -15.70 23.83 -22.19
C GLU A 92 -14.64 23.74 -23.30
N GLU A 93 -15.00 23.08 -24.40
CA GLU A 93 -14.22 23.14 -25.64
C GLU A 93 -14.27 24.58 -26.19
N ILE A 94 -13.10 25.22 -26.24
CA ILE A 94 -12.92 26.51 -26.91
C ILE A 94 -12.77 26.19 -28.41
N GLN A 95 -13.68 26.65 -29.25
CA GLN A 95 -13.55 26.55 -30.71
C GLN A 95 -12.52 27.59 -31.21
N ASP A 96 -11.60 27.14 -32.09
CA ASP A 96 -10.68 27.99 -32.86
C ASP A 96 -11.42 28.78 -33.96
#